data_AF-X1IRM9-F1
#
_entry.id   AF-X1IRM9-F1
#
_cell.length_a   1.000
_cell.length_b   1.000
_cell.length_c   1.000
_cell.angle_alpha   90.00
_cell.angle_beta   90.00
_cell.angle_gamma   90.00
#
_symmetry.space_group_name_H-M   'P 1'
#
loop_
_entity.id
_entity.type
_entity.pdbx_description
1 polymer ?
#
loop_
_entity_poly.entity_id
_entity_poly.type
_entity_poly.pdbx_seq_one_letter_code
_entity_poly.pdbx_strand_id
1 'polypeptide(L)'
;ERVSRAMQSRSLTPQEEVRALENALEALGIKSKTDEWVKTAKKLGLPPQLLRDRMRIAKLTKNIRKEFEMGDLDLSAAQAIGRIEGQKRQEEVTTFIKENQLHTRFVGTKFIEKLLQYPDRPILEVYTIAQSELRDPTRISHKVKKDEMFVDRFEDMLADLRRSITWIEASGREGLLAQLSERNDLQGIRRLVDEIQRLDAMCRALLKHIQKDYSEPSDESIKQLE
;
A
#
# COMPACT_ATOMS: atom_id res chain seq x y z
N GLU A 1 9.50 -9.27 -21.14
CA GLU A 1 10.90 -9.26 -20.65
C GLU A 1 11.53 -7.87 -20.52
N ARG A 2 11.41 -6.96 -21.51
CA ARG A 2 12.02 -5.60 -21.45
C ARG A 2 11.61 -4.75 -20.24
N VAL A 3 10.34 -4.74 -19.87
CA VAL A 3 9.79 -3.94 -18.75
C VAL A 3 10.24 -4.49 -17.39
N SER A 4 10.27 -5.82 -17.24
CA SER A 4 10.82 -6.47 -16.04
C SER A 4 12.29 -6.13 -15.84
N ARG A 5 13.09 -6.08 -16.91
CA ARG A 5 14.51 -5.66 -16.84
C ARG A 5 14.68 -4.17 -16.56
N ALA A 6 13.83 -3.30 -17.12
CA ALA A 6 13.85 -1.86 -16.85
C ALA A 6 13.50 -1.54 -15.39
N MET A 7 12.45 -2.17 -14.85
CA MET A 7 12.02 -2.03 -13.45
C MET A 7 13.02 -2.63 -12.45
N GLN A 8 13.82 -3.62 -12.87
CA GLN A 8 14.88 -4.25 -12.06
C GLN A 8 16.21 -3.49 -12.12
N SER A 9 16.32 -2.46 -12.95
CA SER A 9 17.52 -1.61 -13.04
C SER A 9 17.51 -0.56 -11.93
N ARG A 10 18.67 -0.35 -11.30
CA ARG A 10 18.82 0.30 -9.98
C ARG A 10 18.68 1.84 -9.96
N SER A 11 18.03 2.49 -10.92
CA SER A 11 18.00 3.98 -10.93
C SER A 11 16.91 4.65 -11.77
N LEU A 12 15.70 4.09 -11.91
CA LEU A 12 14.62 4.86 -12.55
C LEU A 12 14.11 5.95 -11.60
N THR A 13 14.07 7.18 -12.09
CA THR A 13 13.35 8.27 -11.44
C THR A 13 11.85 7.98 -11.42
N PRO A 14 11.07 8.58 -10.50
CA PRO A 14 9.62 8.41 -10.48
C PRO A 14 8.94 8.72 -11.82
N GLN A 15 9.45 9.70 -12.57
CA GLN A 15 8.97 10.08 -13.89
C GLN A 15 9.24 8.97 -14.92
N GLU A 16 10.45 8.41 -14.94
CA GLU A 16 10.82 7.31 -15.83
C GLU A 16 10.04 6.04 -15.51
N GLU A 17 9.80 5.76 -14.22
CA GLU A 17 8.97 4.63 -13.78
C GLU A 17 7.55 4.75 -14.35
N VAL A 18 6.90 5.91 -14.20
CA VAL A 18 5.55 6.15 -14.75
C VAL A 18 5.52 6.00 -16.26
N ARG A 19 6.48 6.60 -16.99
CA ARG A 19 6.58 6.48 -18.45
C ARG A 19 6.80 5.04 -18.89
N ALA A 20 7.64 4.28 -18.21
CA ALA A 20 7.90 2.87 -18.51
C ALA A 20 6.65 2.01 -18.34
N LEU A 21 5.87 2.25 -17.28
CA LEU A 21 4.61 1.56 -17.03
C LEU A 21 3.54 1.93 -18.05
N GLU A 22 3.43 3.21 -18.42
CA GLU A 22 2.51 3.65 -19.48
C GLU A 22 2.82 2.98 -20.82
N ASN A 23 4.08 3.00 -21.23
CA ASN A 23 4.53 2.36 -22.47
C ASN A 23 4.26 0.85 -22.44
N ALA A 24 4.45 0.21 -21.27
CA ALA A 24 4.14 -1.21 -21.10
C ALA A 24 2.64 -1.50 -21.27
N LEU A 25 1.77 -0.70 -20.64
CA LEU A 25 0.31 -0.88 -20.75
C LEU A 25 -0.21 -0.54 -22.15
N GLU A 26 0.40 0.42 -22.82
CA GLU A 26 0.08 0.81 -24.20
C GLU A 26 0.47 -0.28 -25.19
N ALA A 27 1.69 -0.83 -25.07
CA ALA A 27 2.14 -1.96 -25.87
C ALA A 27 1.28 -3.23 -25.67
N LEU A 28 0.65 -3.37 -24.50
CA LEU A 28 -0.27 -4.45 -24.19
C LEU A 28 -1.73 -4.15 -24.59
N GLY A 29 -2.05 -2.93 -25.06
CA GLY A 29 -3.40 -2.56 -25.48
C GLY A 29 -4.42 -2.42 -24.34
N ILE A 30 -3.95 -2.20 -23.10
CA ILE A 30 -4.78 -2.22 -21.89
C ILE A 30 -4.70 -0.92 -21.08
N LYS A 31 -4.06 0.12 -21.62
CA LYS A 31 -3.91 1.43 -20.97
C LYS A 31 -5.25 2.02 -20.51
N SER A 32 -6.32 1.85 -21.28
CA SER A 32 -7.67 2.31 -20.94
C SER A 32 -8.50 1.30 -20.12
N LYS A 33 -8.02 0.06 -19.95
CA LYS A 33 -8.76 -1.03 -19.31
C LYS A 33 -8.29 -1.24 -17.87
N THR A 34 -8.78 -0.42 -16.96
CA THR A 34 -8.36 -0.41 -15.54
C THR A 34 -8.52 -1.76 -14.84
N ASP A 35 -9.52 -2.55 -15.23
CA ASP A 35 -9.80 -3.86 -14.63
C ASP A 35 -8.74 -4.90 -15.02
N GLU A 36 -8.08 -4.72 -16.16
CA GLU A 36 -7.00 -5.60 -16.63
C GLU A 36 -5.64 -5.25 -16.01
N TRP A 37 -5.53 -4.09 -15.34
CA TRP A 37 -4.28 -3.65 -14.70
C TRP A 37 -3.84 -4.59 -13.57
N VAL A 38 -4.77 -5.13 -12.78
CA VAL A 38 -4.44 -6.04 -11.66
C VAL A 38 -3.79 -7.33 -12.17
N LYS A 39 -4.33 -7.91 -13.25
CA LYS A 39 -3.79 -9.10 -13.89
C LYS A 39 -2.42 -8.83 -14.53
N THR A 40 -2.26 -7.64 -15.10
CA THR A 40 -1.02 -7.23 -15.75
C THR A 40 0.08 -6.90 -14.74
N ALA A 41 -0.24 -6.26 -13.62
CA ALA A 41 0.71 -5.99 -12.54
C ALA A 41 1.41 -7.29 -12.09
N LYS A 42 0.64 -8.38 -11.90
CA LYS A 42 1.20 -9.70 -11.57
C LYS A 42 2.15 -10.22 -12.67
N LYS A 43 1.81 -10.08 -13.95
CA LYS A 43 2.68 -10.47 -15.08
C LYS A 43 3.95 -9.62 -15.17
N LEU A 44 3.90 -8.37 -14.73
CA LEU A 44 5.04 -7.45 -14.67
C LEU A 44 5.88 -7.63 -13.40
N GLY A 45 5.46 -8.49 -12.46
CA GLY A 45 6.14 -8.67 -11.18
C GLY A 45 5.95 -7.50 -10.21
N LEU A 46 4.89 -6.70 -10.38
CA LEU A 46 4.62 -5.49 -9.60
C LEU A 46 3.42 -5.67 -8.67
N PRO A 47 3.42 -5.04 -7.49
CA PRO A 47 2.20 -4.93 -6.68
C PRO A 47 1.08 -4.23 -7.47
N PRO A 48 -0.14 -4.79 -7.53
CA PRO A 48 -1.26 -4.15 -8.24
C PRO A 48 -1.58 -2.74 -7.75
N GLN A 49 -1.35 -2.48 -6.46
CA GLN A 49 -1.55 -1.17 -5.86
C GLN A 49 -0.53 -0.15 -6.38
N LEU A 50 0.74 -0.55 -6.51
CA LEU A 50 1.79 0.30 -7.06
C LEU A 50 1.45 0.73 -8.50
N LEU A 51 1.04 -0.21 -9.35
CA LEU A 51 0.63 0.11 -10.71
C LEU A 51 -0.54 1.09 -10.72
N ARG A 52 -1.58 0.84 -9.93
CA ARG A 52 -2.74 1.76 -9.83
C ARG A 52 -2.32 3.15 -9.37
N ASP A 53 -1.45 3.25 -8.38
CA ASP A 53 -0.98 4.51 -7.85
C ASP A 53 -0.13 5.28 -8.86
N ARG A 54 0.76 4.60 -9.60
CA ARG A 54 1.53 5.23 -10.69
C ARG A 54 0.64 5.67 -11.83
N MET A 55 -0.37 4.87 -12.18
CA MET A 55 -1.29 5.20 -13.26
C MET A 55 -2.30 6.31 -12.95
N ARG A 56 -2.43 6.75 -11.68
CA ARG A 56 -3.17 7.98 -11.35
C ARG A 56 -2.56 9.22 -12.00
N ILE A 57 -1.24 9.22 -12.22
CA ILE A 57 -0.51 10.32 -12.85
C ILE A 57 -0.88 10.45 -14.33
N ALA A 58 -1.24 9.34 -14.98
CA ALA A 58 -1.72 9.36 -16.37
C ALA A 58 -3.06 10.10 -16.54
N LYS A 59 -3.83 10.26 -15.46
CA LYS A 59 -5.12 10.95 -15.47
C LYS A 59 -5.00 12.47 -15.20
N LEU A 60 -3.80 12.96 -14.93
CA LEU A 60 -3.57 14.39 -14.70
C LEU A 60 -3.79 15.20 -15.97
N THR A 61 -4.17 16.46 -15.82
CA THR A 61 -4.21 17.39 -16.96
C THR A 61 -2.82 17.58 -17.54
N LYS A 62 -2.74 17.99 -18.81
CA LYS A 62 -1.47 18.20 -19.52
C LYS A 62 -0.53 19.15 -18.77
N ASN A 63 -1.08 20.19 -18.13
CA ASN A 63 -0.31 21.17 -17.38
C ASN A 63 0.29 20.56 -16.11
N ILE A 64 -0.53 19.91 -15.28
CA ILE A 64 -0.09 19.29 -14.03
C ILE A 64 0.90 18.15 -14.31
N ARG A 65 0.66 17.38 -15.38
CA ARG A 65 1.59 16.36 -15.83
C ARG A 65 2.95 16.93 -16.22
N LYS A 66 2.98 18.07 -16.93
CA LYS A 66 4.23 18.75 -17.28
C LYS A 66 5.01 19.15 -16.02
N GLU A 67 4.34 19.63 -14.98
CA GLU A 67 4.96 19.98 -13.71
C GLU A 67 5.59 18.77 -13.01
N PHE A 68 4.90 17.62 -13.00
CA PHE A 68 5.47 16.37 -12.51
C PHE A 68 6.70 15.93 -13.32
N GLU A 69 6.63 16.04 -14.65
CA GLU A 69 7.74 15.68 -15.54
C GLU A 69 8.96 16.61 -15.41
N MET A 70 8.75 17.87 -15.03
CA MET A 70 9.81 18.85 -14.74
C MET A 70 10.38 18.73 -13.33
N GLY A 71 9.71 18.00 -12.43
CA GLY A 71 10.11 17.83 -11.03
C GLY A 71 9.56 18.90 -10.08
N ASP A 72 8.72 19.82 -10.57
CA ASP A 72 8.07 20.86 -9.77
C ASP A 72 6.93 20.30 -8.89
N LEU A 73 6.42 19.13 -9.26
CA LEU A 73 5.40 18.41 -8.50
C LEU A 73 5.91 17.04 -8.08
N ASP A 74 6.00 16.83 -6.78
CA ASP A 74 6.44 15.55 -6.20
C ASP A 74 5.49 14.40 -6.55
N LEU A 75 6.05 13.18 -6.62
CA LEU A 75 5.32 11.95 -6.89
C LEU A 75 4.08 11.77 -6.00
N SER A 76 4.22 11.94 -4.69
CA SER A 76 3.11 11.76 -3.74
C SER A 76 1.99 12.78 -3.97
N ALA A 77 2.33 14.02 -4.28
CA ALA A 77 1.34 15.05 -4.59
C ALA A 77 0.66 14.79 -5.93
N ALA A 78 1.42 14.43 -6.97
CA ALA A 78 0.90 14.06 -8.29
C ALA A 78 -0.09 12.87 -8.20
N GLN A 79 0.27 11.84 -7.44
CA GLN A 79 -0.60 10.68 -7.21
C GLN A 79 -1.86 11.04 -6.44
N ALA A 80 -1.78 11.97 -5.48
CA ALA A 80 -2.92 12.45 -4.73
C ALA A 80 -3.86 13.27 -5.62
N ILE A 81 -3.34 14.26 -6.36
CA ILE A 81 -4.12 15.08 -7.30
C ILE A 81 -4.80 14.19 -8.36
N GLY A 82 -4.11 13.15 -8.85
CA GLY A 82 -4.68 12.19 -9.81
C GLY A 82 -5.85 11.36 -9.28
N ARG A 83 -6.21 11.46 -8.00
CA ARG A 83 -7.44 10.88 -7.42
C ARG A 83 -8.66 11.79 -7.60
N ILE A 84 -8.46 13.08 -7.82
CA ILE A 84 -9.55 14.05 -7.96
C ILE A 84 -10.19 13.87 -9.33
N GLU A 85 -11.51 13.70 -9.35
CA GLU A 85 -12.29 13.67 -10.58
C GLU A 85 -12.51 15.08 -11.13
N GLY A 86 -12.42 15.21 -12.46
CA GLY A 86 -12.60 16.48 -13.15
C GLY A 86 -11.31 17.28 -13.33
N GLN A 87 -10.93 17.51 -14.60
CA GLN A 87 -9.70 18.21 -14.97
C GLN A 87 -9.63 19.63 -14.42
N LYS A 88 -10.73 20.39 -14.52
CA LYS A 88 -10.81 21.77 -14.00
C LYS A 88 -10.51 21.82 -12.50
N ARG A 89 -11.04 20.86 -11.74
CA ARG A 89 -10.84 20.80 -10.30
C ARG A 89 -9.42 20.41 -9.91
N GLN A 90 -8.80 19.50 -10.66
CA GLN A 90 -7.38 19.19 -10.47
C GLN A 90 -6.51 20.45 -10.65
N GLU A 91 -6.82 21.29 -11.64
CA GLU A 91 -6.09 22.54 -11.89
C GLU A 91 -6.32 23.55 -10.76
N GLU A 92 -7.57 23.78 -10.34
CA GLU A 92 -7.89 24.67 -9.23
C GLU A 92 -7.15 24.26 -7.92
N VAL A 93 -7.16 22.95 -7.61
CA VAL A 93 -6.46 22.42 -6.42
C VAL A 93 -4.95 22.56 -6.55
N THR A 94 -4.39 22.31 -7.73
CA THR A 94 -2.94 22.44 -7.98
C THR A 94 -2.50 23.90 -7.84
N THR A 95 -3.24 24.84 -8.41
CA THR A 95 -3.01 26.28 -8.25
C THR A 95 -3.07 26.67 -6.78
N PHE A 96 -4.09 26.23 -6.04
CA PHE A 96 -4.21 26.52 -4.62
C PHE A 96 -3.02 25.99 -3.79
N ILE A 97 -2.56 24.77 -4.07
CA ILE A 97 -1.38 24.17 -3.42
C ILE A 97 -0.14 25.04 -3.61
N LYS A 98 0.06 25.55 -4.82
CA LYS A 98 1.23 26.39 -5.17
C LYS A 98 1.16 27.77 -4.53
N GLU A 99 0.04 28.46 -4.69
CA GLU A 99 -0.17 29.80 -4.13
C GLU A 99 -0.04 29.83 -2.61
N ASN A 100 -0.48 28.76 -1.94
CA ASN A 100 -0.40 28.63 -0.49
C ASN A 100 0.84 27.84 -0.01
N GLN A 101 1.74 27.47 -0.91
CA GLN A 101 2.99 26.74 -0.63
C GLN A 101 2.79 25.52 0.28
N LEU A 102 1.74 24.73 0.00
CA LEU A 102 1.40 23.59 0.86
C LEU A 102 2.45 22.49 0.75
N HIS A 103 2.93 22.03 1.91
CA HIS A 103 3.93 20.97 1.98
C HIS A 103 3.41 19.62 1.43
N THR A 104 4.19 18.94 0.58
CA THR A 104 3.83 17.69 -0.11
C THR A 104 3.20 16.63 0.80
N ARG A 105 3.77 16.43 1.99
CA ARG A 105 3.24 15.48 2.98
C ARG A 105 1.80 15.83 3.40
N PHE A 106 1.51 17.09 3.70
CA PHE A 106 0.16 17.53 4.10
C PHE A 106 -0.83 17.39 2.95
N VAL A 107 -0.40 17.75 1.73
CA VAL A 107 -1.20 17.57 0.50
C VAL A 107 -1.62 16.12 0.34
N GLY A 108 -0.65 15.20 0.37
CA GLY A 108 -0.87 13.78 0.11
C GLY A 108 -1.64 13.03 1.20
N THR A 109 -1.51 13.43 2.48
CA THR A 109 -2.07 12.65 3.60
C THR A 109 -3.30 13.25 4.27
N LYS A 110 -3.61 14.54 4.04
CA LYS A 110 -4.72 15.22 4.72
C LYS A 110 -5.58 16.01 3.75
N PHE A 111 -4.98 16.96 3.05
CA PHE A 111 -5.75 17.93 2.27
C PHE A 111 -6.54 17.29 1.13
N ILE A 112 -5.89 16.45 0.32
CA ILE A 112 -6.56 15.78 -0.81
C ILE A 112 -7.57 14.75 -0.30
N GLU A 113 -7.29 14.06 0.81
CA GLU A 113 -8.25 13.15 1.43
C GLU A 113 -9.53 13.87 1.82
N LYS A 114 -9.42 15.07 2.41
CA LYS A 114 -10.58 15.90 2.76
C LYS A 114 -11.31 16.44 1.53
N LEU A 115 -10.59 16.78 0.45
CA LEU A 115 -11.22 17.16 -0.82
C LEU A 115 -12.05 16.03 -1.42
N LEU A 116 -11.62 14.78 -1.25
CA LEU A 116 -12.39 13.60 -1.69
C LEU A 116 -13.59 13.32 -0.76
N GLN A 117 -13.48 13.62 0.54
CA GLN A 117 -14.59 13.50 1.51
C GLN A 117 -15.65 14.61 1.31
N TYR A 118 -15.23 15.80 0.88
CA TYR A 118 -16.09 16.97 0.70
C TYR A 118 -15.99 17.54 -0.72
N PRO A 119 -16.46 16.79 -1.74
CA PRO A 119 -16.37 17.25 -3.12
C PRO A 119 -17.19 18.54 -3.34
N ASP A 120 -18.34 18.75 -2.72
CA ASP A 120 -19.13 19.95 -3.08
C ASP A 120 -18.69 21.23 -2.35
N ARG A 121 -17.67 21.16 -1.49
CA ARG A 121 -17.20 22.31 -0.71
C ARG A 121 -16.10 23.10 -1.42
N PRO A 122 -16.05 24.44 -1.22
CA PRO A 122 -14.95 25.27 -1.69
C PRO A 122 -13.59 24.79 -1.16
N ILE A 123 -12.56 24.88 -2.01
CA ILE A 123 -11.20 24.40 -1.69
C ILE A 123 -10.66 25.04 -0.40
N LEU A 124 -10.92 26.33 -0.18
CA LEU A 124 -10.49 27.06 1.01
C LEU A 124 -11.13 26.50 2.29
N GLU A 125 -12.41 26.15 2.27
CA GLU A 125 -13.10 25.57 3.42
C GLU A 125 -12.57 24.17 3.74
N VAL A 126 -12.29 23.38 2.71
CA VAL A 126 -11.70 22.05 2.91
C VAL A 126 -10.28 22.16 3.46
N TYR A 127 -9.52 23.17 3.02
CA TYR A 127 -8.20 23.48 3.55
C TYR A 127 -8.25 23.86 5.04
N THR A 128 -9.17 24.73 5.46
CA THR A 128 -9.31 25.12 6.87
C THR A 128 -9.70 23.94 7.75
N ILE A 129 -10.60 23.06 7.26
CA ILE A 129 -10.93 21.79 7.92
C ILE A 129 -9.67 20.93 8.05
N ALA A 130 -8.95 20.66 6.95
CA ALA A 130 -7.74 19.84 6.98
C ALA A 130 -6.65 20.42 7.90
N GLN A 131 -6.54 21.74 8.01
CA GLN A 131 -5.59 22.42 8.88
C GLN A 131 -5.99 22.38 10.35
N SER A 132 -7.30 22.45 10.66
CA SER A 132 -7.80 22.31 12.04
C SER A 132 -7.48 20.94 12.63
N GLU A 133 -7.54 19.86 11.82
CA GLU A 133 -7.18 18.52 12.25
C GLU A 133 -5.67 18.32 12.49
N LEU A 134 -4.82 19.22 12.00
CA LEU A 134 -3.39 19.25 12.38
C LEU A 134 -3.16 19.97 13.71
N ARG A 135 -4.03 20.95 14.04
CA ARG A 135 -3.88 21.81 15.22
C ARG A 135 -4.57 21.24 16.45
N ASP A 136 -5.39 20.20 16.31
CA ASP A 136 -6.11 19.56 17.42
C ASP A 136 -5.35 18.31 17.90
N PRO A 137 -4.45 18.41 18.90
CA PRO A 137 -3.67 17.26 19.38
C PRO A 137 -4.53 16.17 20.02
N THR A 138 -5.81 16.46 20.29
CA THR A 138 -6.78 15.55 20.92
C THR A 138 -7.75 14.92 19.94
N ARG A 139 -7.80 15.34 18.67
CA ARG A 139 -8.78 14.82 17.70
C ARG A 139 -8.16 14.47 16.35
N ILE A 140 -8.30 13.17 16.02
CA ILE A 140 -8.14 12.54 14.71
C ILE A 140 -6.75 11.96 14.43
N SER A 141 -6.33 11.05 15.33
CA SER A 141 -6.17 9.68 14.85
C SER A 141 -7.58 9.17 14.53
N HIS A 142 -7.97 9.17 13.25
CA HIS A 142 -8.72 8.01 12.80
C HIS A 142 -7.77 6.86 13.06
N LYS A 143 -7.87 6.24 14.24
CA LYS A 143 -7.50 4.85 14.35
C LYS A 143 -8.35 4.20 13.28
N VAL A 144 -7.75 3.87 12.13
CA VAL A 144 -8.15 2.63 11.46
C VAL A 144 -8.24 1.66 12.62
N LYS A 145 -9.46 1.16 12.90
CA LYS A 145 -9.70 0.38 14.11
C LYS A 145 -8.53 -0.59 14.18
N LYS A 146 -7.79 -0.58 15.29
CA LYS A 146 -6.60 -1.42 15.44
C LYS A 146 -6.95 -2.87 15.05
N ASP A 147 -8.21 -3.22 15.30
CA ASP A 147 -8.91 -4.43 14.92
C ASP A 147 -9.06 -4.63 13.41
N GLU A 148 -9.36 -3.63 12.58
CA GLU A 148 -9.45 -3.78 11.11
C GLU A 148 -8.06 -4.00 10.49
N MET A 149 -7.05 -3.22 10.89
CA MET A 149 -5.67 -3.47 10.45
C MET A 149 -5.11 -4.79 10.97
N PHE A 150 -5.54 -5.23 12.16
CA PHE A 150 -5.20 -6.52 12.71
C PHE A 150 -5.92 -7.64 11.95
N VAL A 151 -7.21 -7.50 11.64
CA VAL A 151 -8.01 -8.47 10.88
C VAL A 151 -7.45 -8.63 9.48
N ASP A 152 -7.15 -7.55 8.75
CA ASP A 152 -6.54 -7.65 7.42
C ASP A 152 -5.16 -8.33 7.48
N ARG A 153 -4.33 -7.97 8.46
CA ARG A 153 -3.04 -8.64 8.67
C ARG A 153 -3.21 -10.10 9.10
N PHE A 154 -4.24 -10.41 9.87
CA PHE A 154 -4.53 -11.75 10.36
C PHE A 154 -5.07 -12.63 9.23
N GLU A 155 -5.91 -12.09 8.35
CA GLU A 155 -6.35 -12.76 7.12
C GLU A 155 -5.18 -13.02 6.17
N ASP A 156 -4.29 -12.05 6.00
CA ASP A 156 -3.04 -12.24 5.24
C ASP A 156 -2.16 -13.32 5.89
N MET A 157 -2.04 -13.30 7.23
CA MET A 157 -1.30 -14.31 7.98
C MET A 157 -1.91 -15.72 7.84
N LEU A 158 -3.24 -15.83 7.90
CA LEU A 158 -3.96 -17.09 7.70
C LEU A 158 -3.85 -17.58 6.26
N ALA A 159 -3.85 -16.68 5.29
CA ALA A 159 -3.65 -17.01 3.88
C ALA A 159 -2.23 -17.55 3.63
N ASP A 160 -1.22 -16.93 4.22
CA ASP A 160 0.16 -17.40 4.16
C ASP A 160 0.32 -18.74 4.88
N LEU A 161 -0.25 -18.92 6.08
CA LEU A 161 -0.26 -20.19 6.80
C LEU A 161 -0.91 -21.31 5.96
N ARG A 162 -2.08 -21.04 5.35
CA ARG A 162 -2.76 -22.01 4.48
C ARG A 162 -1.92 -22.39 3.27
N ARG A 163 -1.21 -21.44 2.66
CA ARG A 163 -0.28 -21.74 1.55
C ARG A 163 0.88 -22.60 2.01
N SER A 164 1.46 -22.31 3.16
CA SER A 164 2.58 -23.07 3.71
C SER A 164 2.14 -24.49 4.11
N ILE A 165 0.94 -24.65 4.68
CA ILE A 165 0.32 -25.97 4.93
C ILE A 165 0.08 -26.71 3.61
N THR A 166 -0.55 -26.07 2.63
CA THR A 166 -0.83 -26.69 1.32
C THR A 166 0.47 -27.10 0.61
N TRP A 167 1.53 -26.31 0.74
CA TRP A 167 2.85 -26.61 0.19
C TRP A 167 3.49 -27.81 0.89
N ILE A 168 3.42 -27.88 2.23
CA ILE A 168 3.89 -29.03 3.01
C ILE A 168 3.10 -30.30 2.65
N GLU A 169 1.77 -30.19 2.55
CA GLU A 169 0.88 -31.29 2.18
C GLU A 169 1.11 -31.77 0.74
N ALA A 170 1.21 -30.84 -0.22
CA ALA A 170 1.46 -31.14 -1.64
C ALA A 170 2.87 -31.70 -1.89
N SER A 171 3.85 -31.32 -1.06
CA SER A 171 5.22 -31.84 -1.17
C SER A 171 5.35 -33.26 -0.60
N GLY A 172 4.37 -33.71 0.19
CA GLY A 172 4.39 -35.01 0.88
C GLY A 172 5.51 -35.07 1.94
N ARG A 173 5.20 -35.58 3.14
CA ARG A 173 6.16 -35.67 4.24
C ARG A 173 7.45 -36.43 3.85
N GLU A 174 7.35 -37.40 2.94
CA GLU A 174 8.48 -38.17 2.41
C GLU A 174 9.19 -37.48 1.23
N GLY A 175 8.45 -36.75 0.37
CA GLY A 175 9.01 -36.04 -0.77
C GLY A 175 9.82 -34.79 -0.37
N LEU A 176 9.38 -34.08 0.67
CA LEU A 176 10.10 -32.92 1.19
C LEU A 176 11.43 -33.33 1.85
N LEU A 177 11.42 -34.40 2.66
CA LEU A 177 12.64 -34.93 3.28
C LEU A 177 13.62 -35.46 2.24
N ALA A 178 13.16 -36.23 1.25
CA ALA A 178 14.00 -36.72 0.15
C ALA A 178 14.59 -35.58 -0.70
N GLN A 179 13.80 -34.53 -1.02
CA GLN A 179 14.30 -33.36 -1.75
C GLN A 179 15.36 -32.57 -0.97
N LEU A 180 15.20 -32.46 0.35
CA LEU A 180 16.14 -31.74 1.21
C LEU A 180 17.40 -32.57 1.52
N SER A 181 17.29 -33.91 1.61
CA SER A 181 18.39 -34.80 1.96
C SER A 181 19.21 -35.29 0.74
N GLU A 182 18.58 -35.58 -0.40
CA GLU A 182 19.30 -36.16 -1.57
C GLU A 182 20.05 -35.10 -2.39
N ARG A 183 19.59 -33.84 -2.40
CA ARG A 183 20.16 -32.78 -3.24
C ARG A 183 21.13 -31.84 -2.53
N ASN A 184 21.33 -31.99 -1.22
CA ASN A 184 22.11 -31.05 -0.43
C ASN A 184 21.68 -29.59 -0.70
N ASP A 185 20.37 -29.38 -0.90
CA ASP A 185 19.79 -28.11 -1.31
C ASP A 185 19.72 -27.16 -0.13
N LEU A 186 20.88 -26.58 0.19
CA LEU A 186 21.05 -25.58 1.24
C LEU A 186 20.13 -24.37 1.03
N GLN A 187 19.71 -24.07 -0.20
CA GLN A 187 18.73 -23.01 -0.45
C GLN A 187 17.31 -23.44 -0.10
N GLY A 188 16.91 -24.67 -0.43
CA GLY A 188 15.64 -25.25 -0.02
C GLY A 188 15.52 -25.34 1.50
N ILE A 189 16.58 -25.81 2.18
CA ILE A 189 16.66 -25.88 3.65
C ILE A 189 16.57 -24.47 4.26
N ARG A 190 17.30 -23.48 3.72
CA ARG A 190 17.21 -22.09 4.20
C ARG A 190 15.82 -21.51 4.04
N ARG A 191 15.18 -21.71 2.88
CA ARG A 191 13.80 -21.25 2.65
C ARG A 191 12.82 -21.87 3.65
N LEU A 192 12.98 -23.16 3.96
CA LEU A 192 12.16 -23.83 4.96
C LEU A 192 12.37 -23.22 6.36
N VAL A 193 13.63 -22.98 6.74
CA VAL A 193 13.96 -22.36 8.03
C VAL A 193 13.43 -20.93 8.12
N ASP A 194 13.58 -20.14 7.06
CA ASP A 194 13.07 -18.76 6.98
C ASP A 194 11.54 -18.74 7.10
N GLU A 195 10.85 -19.69 6.47
CA GLU A 195 9.40 -19.81 6.55
C GLU A 195 8.95 -20.24 7.96
N ILE A 196 9.65 -21.18 8.60
CA ILE A 196 9.38 -21.57 9.99
C ILE A 196 9.62 -20.40 10.95
N GLN A 197 10.71 -19.64 10.77
CA GLN A 197 11.01 -18.45 11.58
C GLN A 197 9.96 -17.36 11.39
N ARG A 198 9.48 -17.16 10.15
CA ARG A 198 8.39 -16.24 9.83
C ARG A 198 7.10 -16.66 10.53
N LEU A 199 6.75 -17.95 10.49
CA LEU A 199 5.59 -18.51 11.20
C LEU A 199 5.70 -18.36 12.73
N ASP A 200 6.88 -18.61 13.32
CA ASP A 200 7.12 -18.42 14.75
C ASP A 200 6.95 -16.93 15.15
N ALA A 201 7.52 -16.01 14.37
CA ALA A 201 7.36 -14.57 14.59
C ALA A 201 5.88 -14.14 14.51
N MET A 202 5.14 -14.70 13.56
CA MET A 202 3.69 -14.49 13.38
C MET A 202 2.90 -14.97 14.61
N CYS A 203 3.16 -16.20 15.08
CA CYS A 203 2.54 -16.76 16.28
C CYS A 203 2.87 -15.94 17.54
N ARG A 204 4.11 -15.50 17.72
CA ARG A 204 4.49 -14.63 18.84
C ARG A 204 3.82 -13.26 18.79
N ALA A 205 3.68 -12.66 17.62
CA ALA A 205 2.98 -11.39 17.44
C ALA A 205 1.50 -11.52 17.82
N LEU A 206 0.85 -12.61 17.41
CA LEU A 206 -0.52 -12.95 17.78
C LEU A 206 -0.67 -13.15 19.29
N LEU A 207 0.17 -14.00 19.90
CA LEU A 207 0.13 -14.28 21.34
C LEU A 207 0.36 -13.03 22.18
N LYS A 208 1.31 -12.17 21.77
CA LYS A 208 1.60 -10.90 22.45
C LYS A 208 0.43 -9.92 22.34
N HIS A 209 -0.29 -9.92 21.22
CA HIS A 209 -1.49 -9.12 21.06
C HIS A 209 -2.61 -9.62 21.97
N ILE A 210 -2.87 -10.93 21.99
CA ILE A 210 -3.85 -11.56 22.88
C ILE A 210 -3.50 -11.29 24.35
N GLN A 211 -2.24 -11.46 24.77
CA GLN A 211 -1.82 -11.13 26.13
C GLN A 211 -2.01 -9.64 26.45
N LYS A 212 -1.63 -8.73 25.55
CA LYS A 212 -1.74 -7.31 25.83
C LYS A 212 -3.18 -6.82 25.98
N ASP A 213 -4.10 -7.40 25.22
CA ASP A 213 -5.49 -6.93 25.16
C ASP A 213 -6.47 -7.81 25.98
N TYR A 214 -6.03 -9.00 26.43
CA TYR A 214 -6.83 -9.93 27.25
C TYR A 214 -6.15 -10.43 28.53
N SER A 215 -4.98 -9.91 28.92
CA SER A 215 -4.43 -10.17 30.25
C SER A 215 -4.19 -8.89 31.05
N GLU A 216 -5.14 -8.57 31.92
CA GLU A 216 -4.85 -8.10 33.28
C GLU A 216 -5.63 -8.97 34.29
N PRO A 217 -5.07 -9.16 35.51
CA PRO A 217 -5.38 -10.27 36.40
C PRO A 217 -6.75 -10.08 37.07
N SER A 218 -7.49 -11.18 37.21
CA SER A 218 -8.73 -11.22 37.97
C SER A 218 -8.45 -11.17 39.48
N ASP A 219 -8.15 -10.00 40.03
CA ASP A 219 -8.24 -9.77 41.48
C ASP A 219 -9.60 -9.17 41.88
N GLU A 220 -10.34 -8.56 40.94
CA GLU A 220 -11.73 -8.11 41.19
C GLU A 220 -12.76 -9.23 41.03
N SER A 221 -12.48 -10.30 40.28
CA SER A 221 -13.39 -11.45 40.16
C SER A 221 -13.36 -12.38 41.37
N ILE A 222 -12.33 -12.30 42.23
CA ILE A 222 -12.23 -13.08 43.47
C ILE A 222 -12.98 -12.38 44.62
N LYS A 223 -13.11 -11.05 44.60
CA LYS A 223 -13.86 -10.28 45.62
C LYS A 223 -15.38 -10.21 45.39
N GLN A 224 -15.88 -10.71 44.26
CA GLN A 224 -17.33 -10.82 44.01
C GLN A 224 -17.88 -12.23 44.32
N LEU A 225 -17.05 -13.11 44.90
CA LEU A 225 -17.42 -14.47 45.32
C LEU A 225 -17.20 -14.74 46.83
N GLU A 226 -16.86 -13.71 47.62
CA GLU A 226 -17.06 -13.70 49.08
C GLU A 226 -18.43 -13.11 49.42
#